data_AF-A0A3R6ZDU7-F1
#
_entry.id   AF-A0A3R6ZDU7-F1
#
_cell.length_a   1.000
_cell.length_b   1.000
_cell.length_c   1.000
_cell.angle_alpha   90.00
_cell.angle_beta   90.00
_cell.angle_gamma   90.00
#
_symmetry.space_group_name_H-M   'P 1'
#
loop_
_entity.id
_entity.type
_entity.pdbx_description
1 polymer ?
#
loop_
_entity_poly.entity_id
_entity_poly.type
_entity_poly.pdbx_seq_one_letter_code
_entity_poly.pdbx_strand_id
1 'polypeptide(L)'
;MFGALMGHLGRAKKQLAQDSDLLQKQDRLLNAAEAKEKQQSQKVSTITQQRSARRKVESQIASYKRAAADKIAKLERKHALSISTERHQARFLQTVSPIPIFYLPARHTKETQALVDASTEAIEEKIQVERREIDAKKRDIELDMKRKLDALEAAVVAVDTNPGDKHHDDTSSQVDADDDAPPTRTLDDVTCAHTTAAPPADVEVSSPKATPSSPATKPSSPVKNPLSPVNEPSSPVHGAALVDVPTSPSAIPDEATTEHCDVVATVCDTVDLSIEGRDDDDDEDVEEVIVPSKLKVVELRKALKDRGLDTKGLKDDLVKRLELALQK
;
A
#
# COMPACT_ATOMS: atom_id res chain seq x y z
N MET A 1 -88.24 20.40 -39.54
CA MET A 1 -86.77 20.59 -39.63
C MET A 1 -86.09 20.56 -38.26
N PHE A 2 -86.45 21.42 -37.29
CA PHE A 2 -85.77 21.54 -35.98
C PHE A 2 -85.40 20.24 -35.25
N GLY A 3 -86.28 19.23 -35.20
CA GLY A 3 -86.00 17.98 -34.49
C GLY A 3 -84.74 17.23 -34.96
N ALA A 4 -84.42 17.31 -36.26
CA ALA A 4 -83.18 16.73 -36.81
C ALA A 4 -81.94 17.46 -36.28
N LEU A 5 -81.96 18.80 -36.29
CA LEU A 5 -80.88 19.64 -35.76
C LEU A 5 -80.67 19.39 -34.26
N MET A 6 -81.74 19.33 -33.49
CA MET A 6 -81.71 19.03 -32.05
C MET A 6 -81.05 17.66 -31.77
N GLY A 7 -81.37 16.64 -32.58
CA GLY A 7 -80.75 15.32 -32.50
C GLY A 7 -79.26 15.31 -32.87
N HIS A 8 -78.84 16.12 -33.85
CA HIS A 8 -77.42 16.25 -34.21
C HIS A 8 -76.63 17.00 -33.14
N LEU A 9 -77.19 18.08 -32.58
CA LEU A 9 -76.59 18.79 -31.43
C LEU A 9 -76.48 17.88 -30.19
N GLY A 10 -77.47 17.02 -29.94
CA GLY A 10 -77.43 16.01 -28.89
C GLY A 10 -76.36 14.92 -29.11
N ARG A 11 -76.08 14.56 -30.36
CA ARG A 11 -74.96 13.65 -30.71
C ARG A 11 -73.61 14.36 -30.55
N ALA A 12 -73.46 15.56 -31.09
CA ALA A 12 -72.23 16.36 -30.97
C ALA A 12 -71.87 16.65 -29.51
N LYS A 13 -72.84 16.95 -28.65
CA LYS A 13 -72.60 17.12 -27.20
C LYS A 13 -72.15 15.82 -26.52
N LYS A 14 -72.65 14.65 -26.95
CA LYS A 14 -72.19 13.35 -26.44
C LYS A 14 -70.78 13.01 -26.92
N GLN A 15 -70.46 13.31 -28.18
CA GLN A 15 -69.11 13.14 -28.72
C GLN A 15 -68.12 14.04 -27.96
N LEU A 16 -68.39 15.35 -27.85
CA LEU A 16 -67.55 16.28 -27.07
C LEU A 16 -67.33 15.85 -25.62
N ALA A 17 -68.34 15.24 -24.97
CA ALA A 17 -68.17 14.68 -23.63
C ALA A 17 -67.22 13.47 -23.63
N GLN A 18 -67.44 12.51 -24.54
CA GLN A 18 -66.58 11.32 -24.72
C GLN A 18 -65.14 11.70 -25.08
N ASP A 19 -64.95 12.70 -25.94
CA ASP A 19 -63.64 13.24 -26.33
C ASP A 19 -62.97 13.94 -25.14
N SER A 20 -63.72 14.68 -24.31
CA SER A 20 -63.17 15.29 -23.09
C SER A 20 -62.78 14.26 -22.02
N ASP A 21 -63.52 13.15 -21.90
CA ASP A 21 -63.16 12.02 -21.02
C ASP A 21 -61.94 11.25 -21.56
N LEU A 22 -61.78 11.17 -22.88
CA LEU A 22 -60.64 10.54 -23.53
C LEU A 22 -59.37 11.38 -23.37
N LEU A 23 -59.45 12.69 -23.59
CA LEU A 23 -58.35 13.63 -23.37
C LEU A 23 -57.92 13.62 -21.90
N GLN A 24 -58.85 13.69 -20.94
CA GLN A 24 -58.51 13.55 -19.52
C GLN A 24 -57.83 12.22 -19.18
N LYS A 25 -58.17 11.12 -19.86
CA LYS A 25 -57.48 9.82 -19.68
C LYS A 25 -56.06 9.85 -20.27
N GLN A 26 -55.87 10.52 -21.42
CA GLN A 26 -54.55 10.72 -22.02
C GLN A 26 -53.68 11.61 -21.13
N ASP A 27 -54.19 12.75 -20.65
CA ASP A 27 -53.48 13.64 -19.72
C ASP A 27 -53.07 12.91 -18.44
N ARG A 28 -53.98 12.14 -17.83
CA ARG A 28 -53.66 11.33 -16.64
C ARG A 28 -52.60 10.26 -16.93
N LEU A 29 -52.62 9.64 -18.11
CA LEU A 29 -51.64 8.63 -18.51
C LEU A 29 -50.25 9.25 -18.77
N LEU A 30 -50.19 10.42 -19.43
CA LEU A 30 -48.95 11.18 -19.65
C LEU A 30 -48.35 11.65 -18.32
N ASN A 31 -49.13 12.29 -17.45
CA ASN A 31 -48.69 12.69 -16.11
C ASN A 31 -48.22 11.48 -15.27
N ALA A 32 -48.88 10.32 -15.40
CA ALA A 32 -48.45 9.09 -14.72
C ALA A 32 -47.18 8.46 -15.34
N ALA A 33 -46.89 8.70 -16.62
CA ALA A 33 -45.64 8.31 -17.26
C ALA A 33 -44.48 9.22 -16.83
N GLU A 34 -44.66 10.54 -16.90
CA GLU A 34 -43.69 11.54 -16.42
C GLU A 34 -43.37 11.36 -14.94
N ALA A 35 -44.38 11.08 -14.10
CA ALA A 35 -44.16 10.77 -12.68
C ALA A 35 -43.30 9.52 -12.47
N LYS A 36 -43.48 8.47 -13.30
CA LYS A 36 -42.65 7.26 -13.25
C LYS A 36 -41.22 7.53 -13.76
N GLU A 37 -41.06 8.30 -14.84
CA GLU A 37 -39.74 8.69 -15.35
C GLU A 37 -38.97 9.56 -14.33
N LYS A 38 -39.66 10.51 -13.68
CA LYS A 38 -39.11 11.32 -12.59
C LYS A 38 -38.68 10.45 -11.40
N GLN A 39 -39.48 9.46 -11.00
CA GLN A 39 -39.09 8.50 -9.97
C GLN A 39 -37.90 7.62 -10.38
N GLN A 40 -37.83 7.19 -11.65
CA GLN A 40 -36.72 6.37 -12.16
C GLN A 40 -35.42 7.17 -12.23
N SER A 41 -35.44 8.37 -12.80
CA SER A 41 -34.27 9.27 -12.89
C SER A 41 -33.78 9.70 -11.50
N GLN A 42 -34.68 9.94 -10.53
CA GLN A 42 -34.32 10.15 -9.13
C GLN A 42 -33.60 8.92 -8.53
N LYS A 43 -34.14 7.70 -8.70
CA LYS A 43 -33.51 6.46 -8.22
C LYS A 43 -32.13 6.21 -8.86
N VAL A 44 -31.99 6.46 -10.17
CA VAL A 44 -30.69 6.34 -10.86
C VAL A 44 -29.70 7.40 -10.36
N SER A 45 -30.16 8.63 -10.09
CA SER A 45 -29.34 9.70 -9.53
C SER A 45 -28.82 9.36 -8.13
N THR A 46 -29.68 8.92 -7.19
CA THR A 46 -29.24 8.55 -5.83
C THR A 46 -28.28 7.36 -5.83
N ILE A 47 -28.56 6.31 -6.60
CA ILE A 47 -27.65 5.16 -6.78
C ILE A 47 -26.30 5.60 -7.37
N THR A 48 -26.30 6.55 -8.32
CA THR A 48 -25.06 7.07 -8.92
C THR A 48 -24.26 7.91 -7.91
N GLN A 49 -24.93 8.74 -7.11
CA GLN A 49 -24.31 9.51 -6.04
C GLN A 49 -23.69 8.60 -4.97
N GLN A 50 -24.43 7.61 -4.47
CA GLN A 50 -23.95 6.58 -3.53
C GLN A 50 -22.72 5.85 -4.08
N ARG A 51 -22.78 5.35 -5.31
CA ARG A 51 -21.64 4.70 -5.99
C ARG A 51 -20.43 5.64 -6.13
N SER A 52 -20.65 6.94 -6.37
CA SER A 52 -19.56 7.92 -6.44
C SER A 52 -18.93 8.22 -5.09
N ALA A 53 -19.72 8.26 -4.01
CA ALA A 53 -19.23 8.45 -2.64
C ALA A 53 -18.42 7.23 -2.19
N ARG A 54 -18.99 6.02 -2.36
CA ARG A 54 -18.34 4.75 -2.05
C ARG A 54 -16.99 4.59 -2.76
N ARG A 55 -16.91 4.90 -4.07
CA ARG A 55 -15.64 4.89 -4.83
C ARG A 55 -14.56 5.82 -4.26
N LYS A 56 -14.94 6.97 -3.68
CA LYS A 56 -13.98 7.88 -3.03
C LYS A 56 -13.38 7.24 -1.78
N VAL A 57 -14.20 6.62 -0.94
CA VAL A 57 -13.77 5.92 0.28
C VAL A 57 -12.95 4.67 -0.05
N GLU A 58 -13.37 3.87 -1.04
CA GLU A 58 -12.61 2.72 -1.56
C GLU A 58 -11.23 3.15 -2.09
N SER A 59 -11.14 4.31 -2.76
CA SER A 59 -9.87 4.90 -3.23
C SER A 59 -8.97 5.35 -2.07
N GLN A 60 -9.54 5.94 -1.01
CA GLN A 60 -8.79 6.29 0.21
C GLN A 60 -8.28 5.04 0.94
N ILE A 61 -9.10 4.01 1.07
CA ILE A 61 -8.70 2.70 1.60
C ILE A 61 -7.49 2.13 0.82
N ALA A 62 -7.50 2.26 -0.51
CA ALA A 62 -6.40 1.81 -1.36
C ALA A 62 -5.13 2.68 -1.23
N SER A 63 -5.25 4.01 -1.11
CA SER A 63 -4.09 4.89 -0.94
C SER A 63 -3.43 4.73 0.43
N TYR A 64 -4.21 4.65 1.52
CA TYR A 64 -3.68 4.36 2.84
C TYR A 64 -2.99 2.98 2.89
N LYS A 65 -3.58 1.92 2.30
CA LYS A 65 -2.95 0.58 2.24
C LYS A 65 -1.60 0.59 1.52
N ARG A 66 -1.43 1.39 0.47
CA ARG A 66 -0.12 1.57 -0.19
C ARG A 66 0.86 2.34 0.70
N ALA A 67 0.46 3.50 1.21
CA ALA A 67 1.29 4.33 2.08
C ALA A 67 1.79 3.57 3.34
N ALA A 68 1.00 2.62 3.86
CA ALA A 68 1.41 1.68 4.91
C ALA A 68 2.58 0.80 4.48
N ALA A 69 2.41 0.08 3.37
CA ALA A 69 3.42 -0.81 2.81
C ALA A 69 4.70 -0.05 2.42
N ASP A 70 4.56 1.15 1.86
CA ASP A 70 5.69 2.02 1.50
C ASP A 70 6.46 2.49 2.75
N LYS A 71 5.77 2.84 3.85
CA LYS A 71 6.41 3.18 5.14
C LYS A 71 7.15 1.98 5.73
N ILE A 72 6.53 0.79 5.75
CA ILE A 72 7.16 -0.45 6.24
C ILE A 72 8.39 -0.80 5.40
N ALA A 73 8.28 -0.81 4.07
CA ALA A 73 9.38 -1.11 3.16
C ALA A 73 10.52 -0.07 3.24
N LYS A 74 10.23 1.22 3.51
CA LYS A 74 11.23 2.26 3.74
C LYS A 74 12.02 2.00 5.04
N LEU A 75 11.35 1.58 6.12
CA LEU A 75 12.00 1.18 7.38
C LEU A 75 12.87 -0.06 7.19
N GLU A 76 12.32 -1.12 6.57
CA GLU A 76 13.05 -2.36 6.32
C GLU A 76 14.29 -2.13 5.44
N ARG A 77 14.19 -1.30 4.39
CA ARG A 77 15.32 -0.94 3.54
C ARG A 77 16.40 -0.16 4.29
N LYS A 78 16.03 0.86 5.09
CA LYS A 78 17.00 1.63 5.91
C LYS A 78 17.81 0.69 6.83
N HIS A 79 17.12 -0.19 7.53
CA HIS A 79 17.72 -1.13 8.48
C HIS A 79 18.52 -2.25 7.81
N ALA A 80 18.07 -2.79 6.68
CA ALA A 80 18.84 -3.77 5.92
C ALA A 80 20.19 -3.21 5.44
N LEU A 81 20.24 -1.91 5.11
CA LEU A 81 21.50 -1.22 4.80
C LEU A 81 22.39 -1.08 6.05
N SER A 82 21.86 -0.60 7.18
CA SER A 82 22.62 -0.45 8.45
C SER A 82 23.21 -1.79 8.93
N ILE A 83 22.39 -2.85 8.94
CA ILE A 83 22.82 -4.22 9.25
C ILE A 83 24.01 -4.64 8.38
N SER A 84 23.97 -4.30 7.09
CA SER A 84 25.02 -4.68 6.15
C SER A 84 26.33 -3.96 6.49
N THR A 85 26.30 -2.64 6.65
CA THR A 85 27.48 -1.84 7.00
C THR A 85 28.08 -2.25 8.35
N GLU A 86 27.25 -2.46 9.37
CA GLU A 86 27.71 -2.84 10.71
C GLU A 86 28.31 -4.25 10.74
N ARG A 87 27.68 -5.23 10.07
CA ARG A 87 28.23 -6.60 9.94
C ARG A 87 29.51 -6.68 9.11
N HIS A 88 29.76 -5.70 8.25
CA HIS A 88 31.04 -5.57 7.57
C HIS A 88 32.09 -4.95 8.51
N GLN A 89 31.76 -3.87 9.22
CA GLN A 89 32.67 -3.20 10.17
C GLN A 89 33.08 -4.09 11.35
N ALA A 90 32.15 -4.90 11.90
CA ALA A 90 32.36 -5.77 13.05
C ALA A 90 33.45 -6.85 12.85
N ARG A 91 33.91 -7.07 11.61
CA ARG A 91 34.99 -8.01 11.26
C ARG A 91 36.39 -7.41 11.42
N PHE A 92 36.49 -6.12 11.69
CA PHE A 92 37.74 -5.37 11.78
C PHE A 92 37.98 -4.91 13.22
N LEU A 93 39.25 -4.86 13.63
CA LEU A 93 39.63 -4.19 14.87
C LEU A 93 39.53 -2.67 14.69
N GLN A 94 38.96 -2.00 15.69
CA GLN A 94 38.81 -0.54 15.74
C GLN A 94 39.88 0.07 16.67
N THR A 95 40.57 1.12 16.23
CA THR A 95 41.55 1.82 17.08
C THR A 95 40.89 2.80 18.05
N VAL A 96 41.44 2.90 19.27
CA VAL A 96 41.01 3.84 20.32
C VAL A 96 41.62 5.23 20.10
N SER A 97 41.41 5.80 18.91
CA SER A 97 41.94 7.08 18.46
C SER A 97 40.80 8.05 18.08
N PRO A 98 41.01 9.38 18.16
CA PRO A 98 39.94 10.37 17.85
C PRO A 98 39.35 10.23 16.45
N ILE A 99 40.16 9.76 15.50
CA ILE A 99 39.71 9.20 14.22
C ILE A 99 39.91 7.68 14.34
N PRO A 100 38.84 6.86 14.45
CA PRO A 100 38.96 5.41 14.55
C PRO A 100 39.28 4.80 13.18
N ILE A 101 40.25 3.88 13.15
CA ILE A 101 40.66 3.13 11.97
C ILE A 101 40.20 1.69 12.13
N PHE A 102 39.50 1.17 11.12
CA PHE A 102 39.14 -0.24 11.02
C PHE A 102 40.26 -0.99 10.27
N TYR A 103 40.87 -2.00 10.91
CA TYR A 103 41.95 -2.79 10.31
C TYR A 103 41.83 -4.28 10.64
N LEU A 104 42.41 -5.13 9.79
CA LEU A 104 42.45 -6.59 9.97
C LEU A 104 43.91 -7.06 10.02
N PRO A 105 44.38 -7.68 11.11
CA PRO A 105 45.73 -8.24 11.17
C PRO A 105 45.96 -9.33 10.12
N ALA A 106 47.10 -9.30 9.43
CA ALA A 106 47.47 -10.33 8.44
C ALA A 106 47.60 -11.75 9.04
N ARG A 107 47.76 -11.85 10.37
CA ARG A 107 47.60 -13.07 11.17
C ARG A 107 47.01 -12.70 12.52
N HIS A 108 46.00 -13.42 12.98
CA HIS A 108 45.40 -13.21 14.30
C HIS A 108 46.21 -13.91 15.40
N THR A 109 46.47 -13.22 16.50
CA THR A 109 46.70 -13.83 17.81
C THR A 109 45.35 -14.22 18.43
N LYS A 110 45.35 -15.09 19.46
CA LYS A 110 44.13 -15.47 20.20
C LYS A 110 43.37 -14.24 20.75
N GLU A 111 44.10 -13.24 21.21
CA GLU A 111 43.55 -11.98 21.73
C GLU A 111 42.89 -11.16 20.61
N THR A 112 43.55 -10.97 19.46
CA THR A 112 42.96 -10.26 18.32
C THR A 112 41.80 -11.02 17.68
N GLN A 113 41.74 -12.35 17.80
CA GLN A 113 40.58 -13.13 17.37
C GLN A 113 39.42 -12.89 18.33
N ALA A 114 39.64 -13.05 19.65
CA ALA A 114 38.62 -12.82 20.67
C ALA A 114 38.04 -11.39 20.64
N LEU A 115 38.85 -10.38 20.26
CA LEU A 115 38.36 -9.01 20.05
C LEU A 115 37.44 -8.88 18.83
N VAL A 116 37.74 -9.56 17.71
CA VAL A 116 36.86 -9.59 16.54
C VAL A 116 35.59 -10.40 16.83
N ASP A 117 35.72 -11.54 17.49
CA ASP A 117 34.59 -12.39 17.88
C ASP A 117 33.63 -11.60 18.78
N ALA A 118 34.15 -10.94 19.83
CA ALA A 118 33.37 -10.08 20.72
C ALA A 118 32.75 -8.85 20.01
N SER A 119 33.43 -8.24 19.02
CA SER A 119 32.82 -7.16 18.24
C SER A 119 31.73 -7.67 17.30
N THR A 120 31.85 -8.89 16.76
CA THR A 120 30.75 -9.51 16.01
C THR A 120 29.56 -9.84 16.90
N GLU A 121 29.78 -10.43 18.09
CA GLU A 121 28.71 -10.76 19.04
C GLU A 121 27.96 -9.48 19.49
N ALA A 122 28.68 -8.44 19.93
CA ALA A 122 28.06 -7.18 20.36
C ALA A 122 27.26 -6.47 19.25
N ILE A 123 27.74 -6.53 17.99
CA ILE A 123 27.01 -5.98 16.84
C ILE A 123 25.81 -6.85 16.46
N GLU A 124 25.90 -8.18 16.59
CA GLU A 124 24.74 -9.06 16.40
C GLU A 124 23.68 -8.88 17.50
N GLU A 125 24.07 -8.59 18.75
CA GLU A 125 23.14 -8.17 19.81
C GLU A 125 22.47 -6.82 19.50
N LYS A 126 23.24 -5.80 19.08
CA LYS A 126 22.69 -4.50 18.62
C LYS A 126 21.66 -4.69 17.50
N ILE A 127 22.00 -5.49 16.49
CA ILE A 127 21.09 -5.85 15.38
C ILE A 127 19.85 -6.61 15.88
N GLN A 128 19.95 -7.43 16.92
CA GLN A 128 18.78 -8.08 17.54
C GLN A 128 17.88 -7.08 18.29
N VAL A 129 18.43 -6.06 18.93
CA VAL A 129 17.65 -4.99 19.59
C VAL A 129 16.94 -4.15 18.54
N GLU A 130 17.65 -3.68 17.51
CA GLU A 130 17.05 -2.88 16.41
C GLU A 130 15.95 -3.62 15.67
N ARG A 131 16.11 -4.94 15.44
CA ARG A 131 15.03 -5.80 14.90
C ARG A 131 13.76 -5.73 15.76
N ARG A 132 13.88 -5.83 17.08
CA ARG A 132 12.74 -5.79 18.01
C ARG A 132 12.06 -4.43 18.00
N GLU A 133 12.83 -3.34 17.95
CA GLU A 133 12.30 -1.98 17.80
C GLU A 133 11.59 -1.76 16.47
N ILE A 134 12.15 -2.25 15.37
CA ILE A 134 11.58 -2.06 14.03
C ILE A 134 10.32 -2.90 13.87
N ASP A 135 10.29 -4.12 14.40
CA ASP A 135 9.07 -4.93 14.42
C ASP A 135 8.02 -4.34 15.39
N ALA A 136 8.40 -3.53 16.39
CA ALA A 136 7.46 -2.69 17.13
C ALA A 136 6.91 -1.55 16.26
N LYS A 137 7.78 -0.75 15.65
CA LYS A 137 7.42 0.35 14.74
C LYS A 137 6.53 -0.12 13.58
N LYS A 138 6.71 -1.35 13.07
CA LYS A 138 5.79 -2.00 12.11
C LYS A 138 4.41 -2.25 12.70
N ARG A 139 4.31 -2.89 13.88
CA ARG A 139 3.02 -3.15 14.55
C ARG A 139 2.27 -1.85 14.84
N ASP A 140 2.97 -0.79 15.23
CA ASP A 140 2.35 0.52 15.47
C ASP A 140 1.79 1.12 14.16
N ILE A 141 2.55 1.08 13.07
CA ILE A 141 2.07 1.46 11.72
C ILE A 141 0.87 0.61 11.30
N GLU A 142 0.91 -0.71 11.50
CA GLU A 142 -0.18 -1.64 11.18
C GLU A 142 -1.44 -1.37 12.02
N LEU A 143 -1.30 -1.04 13.31
CA LEU A 143 -2.40 -0.72 14.21
C LEU A 143 -3.05 0.62 13.87
N ASP A 144 -2.27 1.67 13.59
CA ASP A 144 -2.80 2.95 13.12
C ASP A 144 -3.46 2.86 11.75
N MET A 145 -2.90 2.01 10.88
CA MET A 145 -3.50 1.69 9.61
C MET A 145 -4.80 0.91 9.77
N LYS A 146 -4.86 -0.06 10.69
CA LYS A 146 -6.08 -0.77 11.00
C LYS A 146 -7.16 0.20 11.54
N ARG A 147 -6.83 1.06 12.51
CA ARG A 147 -7.73 2.11 13.03
C ARG A 147 -8.32 2.98 11.90
N LYS A 148 -7.47 3.40 10.94
CA LYS A 148 -7.89 4.20 9.78
C LYS A 148 -8.74 3.41 8.78
N LEU A 149 -8.46 2.12 8.60
CA LEU A 149 -9.26 1.23 7.75
C LEU A 149 -10.62 0.91 8.37
N ASP A 150 -10.67 0.54 9.65
CA ASP A 150 -11.90 0.27 10.39
C ASP A 150 -12.84 1.51 10.35
N ALA A 151 -12.28 2.72 10.47
CA ALA A 151 -13.02 3.97 10.35
C ALA A 151 -13.54 4.27 8.93
N LEU A 152 -12.74 3.99 7.89
CA LEU A 152 -13.17 4.15 6.49
C LEU A 152 -14.16 3.05 6.05
N GLU A 153 -14.05 1.84 6.58
CA GLU A 153 -15.01 0.76 6.34
C GLU A 153 -16.36 1.09 7.00
N ALA A 154 -16.36 1.62 8.23
CA ALA A 154 -17.55 2.20 8.84
C ALA A 154 -18.15 3.35 8.00
N ALA A 155 -17.33 4.15 7.32
CA ALA A 155 -17.80 5.17 6.38
C ALA A 155 -18.40 4.59 5.08
N VAL A 156 -17.89 3.47 4.56
CA VAL A 156 -18.53 2.73 3.44
C VAL A 156 -19.91 2.22 3.89
N VAL A 157 -19.98 1.59 5.07
CA VAL A 157 -21.26 1.12 5.64
C VAL A 157 -22.22 2.29 5.82
N ALA A 158 -21.78 3.43 6.34
CA ALA A 158 -22.61 4.62 6.50
C ALA A 158 -23.10 5.23 5.17
N VAL A 159 -22.36 5.07 4.07
CA VAL A 159 -22.82 5.46 2.71
C VAL A 159 -23.89 4.48 2.20
N ASP A 160 -23.78 3.19 2.52
CA ASP A 160 -24.74 2.17 2.10
C ASP A 160 -25.98 2.07 3.03
N THR A 161 -25.91 2.56 4.28
CA THR A 161 -27.02 2.63 5.25
C THR A 161 -27.71 4.01 5.34
N ASN A 162 -27.36 4.96 4.47
CA ASN A 162 -28.12 6.21 4.27
C ASN A 162 -28.85 6.24 2.90
N PRO A 163 -29.85 5.37 2.66
CA PRO A 163 -30.90 5.75 1.73
C PRO A 163 -31.63 6.97 2.31
N GLY A 164 -31.96 7.96 1.47
CA GLY A 164 -32.50 9.25 1.93
C GLY A 164 -33.92 9.16 2.48
N ASP A 165 -34.08 8.69 3.71
CA ASP A 165 -35.37 8.56 4.38
C ASP A 165 -35.88 9.90 4.94
N LYS A 166 -36.50 10.68 4.06
CA LYS A 166 -37.32 11.85 4.40
C LYS A 166 -38.53 11.96 3.48
N HIS A 167 -39.48 11.02 3.62
CA HIS A 167 -40.84 11.23 3.15
C HIS A 167 -41.90 10.57 4.06
N HIS A 168 -42.29 11.31 5.09
CA HIS A 168 -43.72 11.47 5.39
C HIS A 168 -44.41 12.02 4.11
N ASP A 169 -45.70 11.80 3.85
CA ASP A 169 -46.77 11.64 4.82
C ASP A 169 -47.93 10.74 4.31
N ASP A 170 -48.89 10.47 5.19
CA ASP A 170 -50.01 9.54 5.00
C ASP A 170 -50.91 9.79 3.77
N THR A 171 -51.46 8.70 3.21
CA THR A 171 -52.88 8.68 2.79
C THR A 171 -53.46 7.28 2.96
N SER A 172 -54.64 7.19 3.58
CA SER A 172 -55.33 5.94 3.93
C SER A 172 -56.06 5.28 2.75
N SER A 173 -56.21 3.95 2.83
CA SER A 173 -57.34 3.14 2.36
C SER A 173 -57.98 3.39 0.99
N GLN A 174 -58.07 2.34 0.17
CA GLN A 174 -59.33 1.56 0.12
C GLN A 174 -59.06 0.12 -0.36
N VAL A 175 -59.81 -0.85 0.17
CA VAL A 175 -59.95 -2.18 -0.41
C VAL A 175 -61.22 -2.23 -1.24
N ASP A 176 -61.17 -2.86 -2.40
CA ASP A 176 -62.34 -3.38 -3.10
C ASP A 176 -61.91 -4.69 -3.77
N ALA A 177 -62.75 -5.71 -3.66
CA ALA A 177 -62.55 -7.04 -4.24
C ALA A 177 -63.86 -7.48 -4.90
N ASP A 178 -63.74 -8.06 -6.10
CA ASP A 178 -64.70 -8.90 -6.85
C ASP A 178 -63.98 -9.13 -8.21
N ASP A 179 -63.48 -10.31 -8.58
CA ASP A 179 -64.12 -11.64 -8.74
C ASP A 179 -64.95 -11.79 -10.02
N ASP A 180 -64.29 -12.20 -11.11
CA ASP A 180 -64.79 -13.25 -12.01
C ASP A 180 -63.61 -13.90 -12.77
N ALA A 181 -63.83 -15.09 -13.31
CA ALA A 181 -62.86 -15.99 -13.96
C ALA A 181 -63.52 -16.62 -15.22
N PRO A 182 -63.14 -17.79 -15.79
CA PRO A 182 -61.97 -18.65 -15.58
C PRO A 182 -61.23 -18.92 -16.93
N PRO A 183 -60.85 -20.14 -17.38
CA PRO A 183 -59.41 -20.38 -17.61
C PRO A 183 -59.02 -20.94 -18.99
N THR A 184 -57.77 -20.70 -19.40
CA THR A 184 -57.11 -21.48 -20.46
C THR A 184 -55.72 -21.98 -20.04
N ARG A 185 -55.45 -23.25 -20.36
CA ARG A 185 -54.10 -23.83 -20.46
C ARG A 185 -53.53 -23.44 -21.85
N THR A 186 -52.27 -23.63 -22.24
CA THR A 186 -51.31 -24.71 -21.93
C THR A 186 -49.90 -24.33 -22.46
N LEU A 187 -48.86 -24.95 -21.88
CA LEU A 187 -47.53 -25.26 -22.48
C LEU A 187 -46.56 -24.11 -22.85
N ASP A 188 -45.40 -24.17 -22.19
CA ASP A 188 -44.02 -24.26 -22.72
C ASP A 188 -43.54 -23.32 -23.86
N ASP A 189 -42.47 -22.55 -23.57
CA ASP A 189 -41.30 -22.43 -24.47
C ASP A 189 -39.99 -22.21 -23.67
N VAL A 190 -38.85 -22.35 -24.35
CA VAL A 190 -37.51 -22.67 -23.80
C VAL A 190 -36.65 -21.45 -23.45
N THR A 191 -35.85 -21.57 -22.38
CA THR A 191 -34.78 -20.63 -22.04
C THR A 191 -33.60 -20.73 -23.02
N CYS A 192 -33.54 -19.87 -24.03
CA CYS A 192 -32.45 -19.82 -25.01
C CYS A 192 -31.46 -18.67 -24.75
N ALA A 193 -30.56 -18.83 -23.78
CA ALA A 193 -29.34 -18.02 -23.72
C ALA A 193 -28.36 -18.47 -24.82
N HIS A 194 -27.87 -17.55 -25.65
CA HIS A 194 -26.92 -17.86 -26.73
C HIS A 194 -25.74 -16.87 -26.74
N THR A 195 -24.55 -17.40 -26.42
CA THR A 195 -23.28 -16.68 -26.35
C THR A 195 -22.69 -16.45 -27.74
N THR A 196 -22.03 -15.30 -27.93
CA THR A 196 -21.40 -14.91 -29.20
C THR A 196 -20.13 -15.71 -29.52
N ALA A 197 -19.89 -15.91 -30.82
CA ALA A 197 -18.65 -16.36 -31.48
C ALA A 197 -17.39 -15.55 -31.05
N ALA A 198 -16.12 -15.95 -31.28
CA ALA A 198 -15.37 -17.18 -31.66
C ALA A 198 -13.86 -16.75 -31.78
N PRO A 199 -12.85 -17.48 -32.36
CA PRO A 199 -12.75 -18.87 -32.83
C PRO A 199 -11.53 -19.60 -32.14
N PRO A 200 -10.62 -20.42 -32.74
CA PRO A 200 -10.08 -21.60 -32.01
C PRO A 200 -8.55 -21.74 -31.87
N ALA A 201 -8.10 -22.67 -31.01
CA ALA A 201 -6.78 -23.31 -31.08
C ALA A 201 -6.77 -24.71 -30.42
N ASP A 202 -6.22 -25.68 -31.14
CA ASP A 202 -5.46 -26.88 -30.74
C ASP A 202 -5.86 -27.73 -29.51
N VAL A 203 -6.52 -28.85 -29.83
CA VAL A 203 -6.15 -30.24 -29.50
C VAL A 203 -4.97 -30.45 -28.52
N GLU A 204 -5.24 -31.13 -27.40
CA GLU A 204 -4.50 -32.34 -26.97
C GLU A 204 -5.32 -33.13 -25.93
N VAL A 205 -4.97 -34.41 -25.72
CA VAL A 205 -5.82 -35.38 -25.02
C VAL A 205 -5.28 -35.76 -23.64
N SER A 206 -6.06 -35.50 -22.58
CA SER A 206 -6.04 -36.38 -21.40
C SER A 206 -7.27 -36.24 -20.48
N SER A 207 -7.71 -37.40 -20.01
CA SER A 207 -8.66 -37.65 -18.92
C SER A 207 -8.32 -39.07 -18.40
N PRO A 208 -8.70 -39.49 -17.17
CA PRO A 208 -9.76 -38.91 -16.35
C PRO A 208 -9.53 -38.88 -14.81
N LYS A 209 -10.59 -38.44 -14.08
CA LYS A 209 -11.11 -39.07 -12.84
C LYS A 209 -10.33 -38.97 -11.51
N ALA A 210 -10.81 -38.08 -10.63
CA ALA A 210 -11.11 -38.43 -9.22
C ALA A 210 -11.99 -37.36 -8.52
N THR A 211 -13.17 -37.75 -8.02
CA THR A 211 -13.99 -37.07 -6.99
C THR A 211 -14.77 -38.16 -6.20
N PRO A 212 -15.40 -37.89 -5.04
CA PRO A 212 -14.70 -37.91 -3.75
C PRO A 212 -15.42 -38.75 -2.67
N SER A 213 -14.76 -39.02 -1.52
CA SER A 213 -15.43 -39.26 -0.22
C SER A 213 -14.47 -39.39 0.98
N SER A 214 -15.03 -39.22 2.18
CA SER A 214 -14.49 -39.53 3.52
C SER A 214 -15.66 -40.20 4.32
N PRO A 215 -15.61 -40.48 5.65
CA PRO A 215 -14.54 -40.36 6.67
C PRO A 215 -14.42 -41.61 7.60
N ALA A 216 -13.82 -41.42 8.79
CA ALA A 216 -13.71 -42.35 9.95
C ALA A 216 -12.70 -43.53 9.80
N THR A 217 -12.06 -44.06 10.87
CA THR A 217 -12.29 -43.95 12.33
C THR A 217 -10.96 -43.91 13.13
N LYS A 218 -10.98 -43.40 14.38
CA LYS A 218 -9.93 -43.46 15.42
C LYS A 218 -9.94 -44.82 16.19
N PRO A 219 -9.03 -45.11 17.17
CA PRO A 219 -7.65 -44.64 17.43
C PRO A 219 -6.63 -45.78 17.74
N SER A 220 -5.33 -45.46 17.85
CA SER A 220 -4.43 -46.11 18.85
C SER A 220 -3.13 -45.29 19.08
N SER A 221 -2.41 -45.59 20.16
CA SER A 221 -1.14 -44.97 20.61
C SER A 221 -0.38 -45.96 21.52
N PRO A 222 0.77 -45.62 22.15
CA PRO A 222 1.93 -44.79 21.74
C PRO A 222 3.20 -45.71 21.61
N VAL A 223 4.44 -45.18 21.75
CA VAL A 223 5.58 -45.74 22.56
C VAL A 223 7.01 -45.37 22.06
N LYS A 224 7.75 -44.65 22.93
CA LYS A 224 9.23 -44.63 23.21
C LYS A 224 10.29 -44.36 22.10
N ASN A 225 11.08 -43.30 22.33
CA ASN A 225 12.53 -43.26 22.06
C ASN A 225 13.30 -44.19 23.02
N PRO A 226 14.55 -44.58 22.70
CA PRO A 226 15.64 -44.16 23.60
C PRO A 226 17.01 -43.83 22.94
N LEU A 227 17.64 -42.76 23.46
CA LEU A 227 19.05 -42.56 23.85
C LEU A 227 20.26 -43.08 23.02
N SER A 228 21.28 -42.21 23.00
CA SER A 228 22.70 -42.32 22.56
C SER A 228 23.54 -43.36 23.36
N PRO A 229 24.86 -43.65 23.11
CA PRO A 229 25.95 -42.65 22.98
C PRO A 229 27.25 -42.97 22.14
N VAL A 230 28.03 -41.90 21.89
CA VAL A 230 29.53 -41.75 21.95
C VAL A 230 30.46 -42.88 21.46
N ASN A 231 31.35 -42.56 20.48
CA ASN A 231 32.82 -42.64 20.64
C ASN A 231 33.63 -42.08 19.46
N GLU A 232 34.84 -41.60 19.77
CA GLU A 232 35.97 -41.18 18.91
C GLU A 232 37.27 -41.65 19.61
N PRO A 233 38.50 -41.50 19.08
CA PRO A 233 38.97 -41.42 17.68
C PRO A 233 40.10 -42.45 17.39
N SER A 234 40.57 -42.60 16.14
CA SER A 234 41.95 -43.06 15.82
C SER A 234 42.38 -42.90 14.35
N SER A 235 43.68 -42.65 14.16
CA SER A 235 44.51 -42.87 12.95
C SER A 235 45.64 -43.85 13.34
N PRO A 236 46.73 -44.14 12.58
CA PRO A 236 47.20 -43.68 11.25
C PRO A 236 47.79 -44.81 10.35
N VAL A 237 48.67 -44.45 9.39
CA VAL A 237 49.84 -45.19 8.80
C VAL A 237 49.87 -45.47 7.28
N HIS A 238 50.88 -44.84 6.64
CA HIS A 238 51.66 -45.10 5.41
C HIS A 238 51.23 -46.05 4.26
N GLY A 239 51.44 -45.56 3.03
CA GLY A 239 51.76 -46.31 1.80
C GLY A 239 52.57 -45.42 0.84
N ALA A 240 53.40 -45.97 -0.07
CA ALA A 240 54.37 -45.17 -0.86
C ALA A 240 54.95 -45.86 -2.12
N ALA A 241 55.01 -45.11 -3.23
CA ALA A 241 55.84 -45.29 -4.45
C ALA A 241 55.82 -43.93 -5.21
N LEU A 242 56.89 -43.29 -5.72
CA LEU A 242 58.02 -43.67 -6.63
C LEU A 242 57.54 -44.19 -8.00
N VAL A 243 58.04 -43.76 -9.16
CA VAL A 243 59.23 -42.94 -9.56
C VAL A 243 58.82 -41.94 -10.70
N ASP A 244 59.63 -41.12 -11.40
CA ASP A 244 61.10 -41.01 -11.63
C ASP A 244 61.57 -39.52 -11.80
N VAL A 245 62.67 -39.24 -12.53
CA VAL A 245 63.42 -37.95 -12.51
C VAL A 245 63.72 -37.36 -13.95
N PRO A 246 64.77 -36.54 -14.30
CA PRO A 246 64.55 -35.28 -15.04
C PRO A 246 65.26 -35.13 -16.41
N THR A 247 65.15 -33.96 -17.07
CA THR A 247 66.21 -33.29 -17.87
C THR A 247 65.82 -31.84 -18.24
N SER A 248 66.80 -30.93 -18.37
CA SER A 248 66.67 -29.57 -18.94
C SER A 248 67.76 -29.35 -20.02
N PRO A 249 67.64 -28.32 -20.89
CA PRO A 249 68.57 -27.18 -20.74
C PRO A 249 68.00 -25.80 -21.16
N SER A 250 68.85 -24.77 -21.01
CA SER A 250 68.58 -23.33 -21.11
C SER A 250 68.39 -22.75 -22.52
N ALA A 251 67.79 -21.55 -22.58
CA ALA A 251 68.12 -20.52 -23.56
C ALA A 251 67.90 -19.11 -22.96
N ILE A 252 68.83 -18.17 -23.22
CA ILE A 252 68.74 -16.72 -22.95
C ILE A 252 69.34 -16.02 -24.19
N PRO A 253 68.81 -14.86 -24.61
CA PRO A 253 69.70 -13.70 -24.77
C PRO A 253 69.11 -12.39 -24.23
N ASP A 254 70.00 -11.46 -23.85
CA ASP A 254 69.71 -10.04 -23.57
C ASP A 254 69.32 -9.28 -24.86
N GLU A 255 68.72 -8.08 -24.84
CA GLU A 255 69.41 -6.79 -24.58
C GLU A 255 68.45 -5.57 -24.44
N ALA A 256 69.04 -4.40 -24.12
CA ALA A 256 68.67 -3.05 -24.54
C ALA A 256 67.41 -2.34 -23.96
N THR A 257 67.69 -1.52 -22.93
CA THR A 257 67.27 -0.09 -22.78
C THR A 257 65.81 0.35 -23.02
N THR A 258 65.20 0.96 -22.00
CA THR A 258 65.05 2.44 -21.94
C THR A 258 64.61 2.91 -20.55
N GLU A 259 65.00 4.13 -20.18
CA GLU A 259 64.51 4.80 -18.97
C GLU A 259 63.26 5.63 -19.30
N HIS A 260 62.22 5.54 -18.45
CA HIS A 260 61.42 6.72 -18.14
C HIS A 260 60.78 6.56 -16.76
N CYS A 261 61.04 7.51 -15.87
CA CYS A 261 60.20 7.70 -14.69
C CYS A 261 58.96 8.51 -15.11
N ASP A 262 57.79 8.18 -14.59
CA ASP A 262 56.78 9.21 -14.37
C ASP A 262 55.89 8.89 -13.17
N VAL A 263 55.58 9.92 -12.38
CA VAL A 263 54.93 9.78 -11.06
C VAL A 263 53.49 10.26 -11.17
N VAL A 264 52.59 9.38 -11.58
CA VAL A 264 51.14 9.62 -11.50
C VAL A 264 50.62 9.29 -10.10
N ALA A 265 50.78 10.26 -9.21
CA ALA A 265 50.13 10.24 -7.90
C ALA A 265 48.62 10.47 -8.05
N THR A 266 47.85 9.38 -8.22
CA THR A 266 46.39 9.43 -8.21
C THR A 266 45.91 9.76 -6.80
N VAL A 267 45.74 11.05 -6.52
CA VAL A 267 45.16 11.55 -5.27
C VAL A 267 43.71 11.08 -5.20
N CYS A 268 43.44 10.10 -4.33
CA CYS A 268 42.08 9.75 -3.93
C CYS A 268 41.53 10.86 -3.04
N ASP A 269 40.99 11.91 -3.67
CA ASP A 269 40.50 13.11 -3.00
C ASP A 269 39.19 12.79 -2.24
N THR A 270 39.33 12.36 -0.99
CA THR A 270 38.21 11.97 -0.12
C THR A 270 37.47 13.20 0.39
N VAL A 271 36.64 13.78 -0.48
CA VAL A 271 35.66 14.79 -0.09
C VAL A 271 34.67 14.20 0.92
N ASP A 272 34.82 14.60 2.18
CA ASP A 272 33.91 14.30 3.28
C ASP A 272 32.53 14.93 3.02
N LEU A 273 31.67 14.14 2.38
CA LEU A 273 30.26 14.46 2.17
C LEU A 273 29.41 13.96 3.35
N SER A 274 29.79 14.39 4.55
CA SER A 274 28.92 14.51 5.75
C SER A 274 27.74 15.47 5.49
N ILE A 275 26.89 15.15 4.50
CA ILE A 275 25.60 15.80 4.27
C ILE A 275 24.60 15.16 5.24
N GLU A 276 24.48 15.78 6.41
CA GLU A 276 23.30 15.62 7.26
C GLU A 276 22.09 16.28 6.58
N GLY A 277 21.50 15.55 5.62
CA GLY A 277 20.10 15.72 5.24
C GLY A 277 19.26 15.08 6.36
N ARG A 278 19.06 15.80 7.46
CA ARG A 278 17.99 16.81 7.60
C ARG A 278 16.64 16.12 7.53
N ASP A 279 16.11 15.87 8.72
CA ASP A 279 14.76 15.38 8.89
C ASP A 279 13.77 16.47 8.46
N ASP A 280 13.05 16.20 7.38
CA ASP A 280 11.86 16.95 6.98
C ASP A 280 10.68 16.42 7.81
N ASP A 281 10.67 16.79 9.09
CA ASP A 281 9.58 16.51 10.03
C ASP A 281 8.42 17.49 9.79
N ASP A 282 7.21 16.92 9.71
CA ASP A 282 5.90 17.51 10.01
C ASP A 282 5.59 18.94 9.51
N ASP A 283 5.23 19.06 8.23
CA ASP A 283 4.30 20.10 7.75
C ASP A 283 2.87 19.82 8.31
N GLU A 284 2.68 19.97 9.63
CA GLU A 284 1.35 20.24 10.20
C GLU A 284 1.16 21.76 10.32
N ASP A 285 0.12 22.31 9.67
CA ASP A 285 -0.25 23.73 9.71
C ASP A 285 -0.80 24.14 11.11
N VAL A 286 0.07 24.13 12.11
CA VAL A 286 -0.19 24.71 13.43
C VAL A 286 0.29 26.16 13.42
N GLU A 287 -0.61 27.12 13.67
CA GLU A 287 -0.25 28.52 13.94
C GLU A 287 0.42 28.66 15.32
N GLU A 288 1.59 28.04 15.49
CA GLU A 288 2.40 28.21 16.70
C GLU A 288 2.87 29.66 16.82
N VAL A 289 2.75 30.20 18.04
CA VAL A 289 3.19 31.56 18.37
C VAL A 289 4.72 31.61 18.30
N ILE A 290 5.24 32.01 17.13
CA ILE A 290 6.67 32.08 16.83
C ILE A 290 7.40 32.89 17.91
N VAL A 291 8.22 32.22 18.73
CA VAL A 291 9.07 32.85 19.76
C VAL A 291 10.45 33.14 19.16
N PRO A 292 10.77 34.38 18.71
CA PRO A 292 11.95 34.61 17.85
C PRO A 292 13.27 34.31 18.56
N SER A 293 13.34 34.55 19.87
CA SER A 293 14.51 34.27 20.70
C SER A 293 15.00 32.80 20.63
N LYS A 294 14.10 31.83 20.41
CA LYS A 294 14.45 30.38 20.31
C LYS A 294 15.05 29.97 18.96
N LEU A 295 14.70 30.67 17.87
CA LEU A 295 15.10 30.31 16.51
C LEU A 295 16.62 30.42 16.27
N LYS A 296 17.15 29.63 15.33
CA LYS A 296 18.52 29.75 14.81
C LYS A 296 18.61 30.96 13.87
N VAL A 297 19.82 31.48 13.63
CA VAL A 297 20.05 32.66 12.77
C VAL A 297 19.56 32.42 11.33
N VAL A 298 19.60 31.18 10.83
CA VAL A 298 19.09 30.80 9.51
C VAL A 298 17.57 30.91 9.44
N GLU A 299 16.86 30.39 10.45
CA GLU A 299 15.40 30.47 10.56
C GLU A 299 14.92 31.92 10.74
N LEU A 300 15.61 32.71 11.58
CA LEU A 300 15.36 34.15 11.74
C LEU A 300 15.48 34.90 10.41
N ARG A 301 16.52 34.61 9.61
CA ARG A 301 16.69 35.22 8.29
C ARG A 301 15.65 34.75 7.28
N LYS A 302 15.19 33.49 7.35
CA LYS A 302 14.05 33.00 6.56
C LYS A 302 12.78 33.78 6.91
N ALA A 303 12.36 33.76 8.17
CA ALA A 303 11.13 34.43 8.63
C ALA A 303 11.13 35.96 8.41
N LEU A 304 12.29 36.62 8.49
CA LEU A 304 12.40 38.04 8.12
C LEU A 304 12.31 38.26 6.61
N LYS A 305 12.97 37.43 5.79
CA LYS A 305 12.92 37.51 4.32
C LYS A 305 11.51 37.27 3.78
N ASP A 306 10.81 36.28 4.33
CA ASP A 306 9.43 35.93 3.96
C ASP A 306 8.44 37.07 4.29
N ARG A 307 8.82 37.95 5.24
CA ARG A 307 8.10 39.19 5.63
C ARG A 307 8.66 40.46 4.98
N GLY A 308 9.61 40.35 4.05
CA GLY A 308 10.22 41.49 3.34
C GLY A 308 11.12 42.39 4.21
N LEU A 309 11.58 41.92 5.37
CA LEU A 309 12.39 42.67 6.33
C LEU A 309 13.89 42.44 6.11
N ASP A 310 14.73 43.40 6.52
CA ASP A 310 16.19 43.27 6.41
C ASP A 310 16.71 42.08 7.24
N THR A 311 17.66 41.35 6.68
CA THR A 311 18.28 40.13 7.22
C THR A 311 19.71 40.36 7.73
N LYS A 312 20.21 41.60 7.66
CA LYS A 312 21.50 42.05 8.23
C LYS A 312 21.39 42.36 9.73
N GLY A 313 22.50 42.18 10.44
CA GLY A 313 22.61 42.36 11.89
C GLY A 313 23.12 41.11 12.61
N LEU A 314 23.32 41.23 13.92
CA LEU A 314 23.56 40.12 14.86
C LEU A 314 22.24 39.39 15.18
N LYS A 315 22.30 38.26 15.90
CA LYS A 315 21.09 37.49 16.25
C LYS A 315 20.03 38.39 16.91
N ASP A 316 20.45 39.20 17.87
CA ASP A 316 19.57 40.04 18.68
C ASP A 316 18.85 41.11 17.86
N ASP A 317 19.48 41.62 16.80
CA ASP A 317 18.85 42.59 15.89
C ASP A 317 17.75 41.93 15.05
N LEU A 318 17.99 40.69 14.63
CA LEU A 318 17.03 39.88 13.86
C LEU A 318 15.86 39.44 14.76
N VAL A 319 16.13 39.06 16.00
CA VAL A 319 15.13 38.75 17.04
C VAL A 319 14.23 39.96 17.27
N LYS A 320 14.79 41.12 17.65
CA LYS A 320 14.02 42.37 17.88
C LYS A 320 13.19 42.78 16.66
N ARG A 321 13.75 42.64 15.45
CA ARG A 321 13.07 42.98 14.20
C ARG A 321 11.91 42.04 13.88
N LEU A 322 12.01 40.75 14.24
CA LEU A 322 10.94 39.78 14.08
C LEU A 322 9.87 39.92 15.18
N GLU A 323 10.27 40.26 16.41
CA GLU A 323 9.35 40.55 17.54
C GLU A 323 8.51 41.80 17.26
N LEU A 324 9.13 42.90 16.80
CA LEU A 324 8.40 44.11 16.36
C LEU A 324 7.46 43.87 15.17
N ALA A 325 7.72 42.83 14.37
CA ALA A 325 6.88 42.41 13.25
C ALA A 325 5.81 41.36 13.63
N LEU A 326 5.78 40.93 14.90
CA LEU A 326 4.73 40.06 15.49
C LEU A 326 3.79 40.85 16.42
N GLN A 327 4.19 42.05 16.86
CA GLN A 327 3.42 42.94 17.73
C GLN A 327 2.49 43.91 16.96
N LYS A 328 2.27 43.71 15.66
CA LYS A 328 1.67 44.69 14.75
C LYS A 328 0.68 44.06 13.77
#